data_AF-A0A970LHW4-F1
#
_entry.id   AF-A0A970LHW4-F1
#
_cell.length_a   1.000
_cell.length_b   1.000
_cell.length_c   1.000
_cell.angle_alpha   90.00
_cell.angle_beta   90.00
_cell.angle_gamma   90.00
#
_symmetry.space_group_name_H-M   'P 1'
#
loop_
_entity.id
_entity.type
_entity.pdbx_description
1 polymer ?
#
loop_
_entity_poly.entity_id
_entity_poly.type
_entity_poly.pdbx_seq_one_letter_code
_entity_poly.pdbx_strand_id
1 'polypeptide(L)'
;MKNKLKEKMLSGGKVLGTFFQLGGNTAVECLGISGLDFFIIDTEHGPFDVETSMDFIRTAELRNITPLVRVKDVSRPSILKMLDVGAKGLIVPCVDTVEQVRNLVEWSKYYPMGKRGFFTARPAGYGFEEYAQNLDNYFKVCNDETLLIPQCETMGFLNNIEEIVNIEGVDGIFIGPYDLSIGMGKPAQFNDPEFLQAVARVLKACKDAKKFSFIYTGDNLSAKKYFAQGFDGVAVNFDAAIFINAYRAIIKEIKE
;
A
#
# COMPACT_ATOMS: atom_id res chain seq x y z
N MET A 1 12.28 -13.76 2.47
CA MET A 1 11.51 -12.49 2.43
C MET A 1 10.67 -12.24 1.16
N LYS A 2 10.82 -13.00 0.06
CA LYS A 2 10.20 -12.74 -1.26
C LYS A 2 8.78 -12.13 -1.23
N ASN A 3 8.59 -11.05 -2.00
CA ASN A 3 7.33 -10.33 -2.16
C ASN A 3 6.61 -10.73 -3.45
N LYS A 4 5.59 -11.60 -3.32
CA LYS A 4 4.82 -12.13 -4.44
C LYS A 4 4.05 -11.05 -5.21
N LEU A 5 3.59 -10.00 -4.52
CA LEU A 5 2.93 -8.87 -5.15
C LEU A 5 3.89 -8.14 -6.10
N LYS A 6 5.11 -7.83 -5.62
CA LYS A 6 6.16 -7.20 -6.42
C LYS A 6 6.54 -8.05 -7.63
N GLU A 7 6.74 -9.35 -7.44
CA GLU A 7 7.02 -10.31 -8.52
C GLU A 7 5.92 -10.31 -9.60
N LYS A 8 4.65 -10.35 -9.18
CA LYS A 8 3.51 -10.33 -10.12
C LYS A 8 3.49 -9.04 -10.93
N MET A 9 3.69 -7.89 -10.30
CA MET A 9 3.72 -6.60 -11.03
C MET A 9 4.93 -6.47 -11.96
N LEU A 10 6.12 -6.92 -11.55
CA LEU A 10 7.33 -6.92 -12.41
C LEU A 10 7.17 -7.79 -13.66
N SER A 11 6.34 -8.84 -13.60
CA SER A 11 6.01 -9.67 -14.76
C SER A 11 4.86 -9.09 -15.62
N GLY A 12 4.40 -7.86 -15.33
CA GLY A 12 3.32 -7.18 -16.04
C GLY A 12 1.92 -7.58 -15.58
N GLY A 13 1.81 -8.33 -14.49
CA GLY A 13 0.53 -8.72 -13.89
C GLY A 13 -0.14 -7.57 -13.15
N LYS A 14 -1.46 -7.46 -13.28
CA LYS A 14 -2.27 -6.53 -12.50
C LYS A 14 -2.62 -7.13 -11.14
N VAL A 15 -2.67 -6.28 -10.11
CA VAL A 15 -2.91 -6.71 -8.72
C VAL A 15 -4.18 -6.09 -8.14
N LEU A 16 -5.04 -6.92 -7.56
CA LEU A 16 -6.29 -6.48 -6.93
C LEU A 16 -6.23 -6.71 -5.42
N GLY A 17 -6.58 -5.68 -4.66
CA GLY A 17 -6.65 -5.74 -3.21
C GLY A 17 -7.83 -4.98 -2.64
N THR A 18 -7.88 -4.89 -1.31
CA THR A 18 -8.92 -4.17 -0.54
C THR A 18 -8.30 -3.48 0.66
N PHE A 19 -8.96 -2.44 1.17
CA PHE A 19 -8.70 -1.98 2.53
C PHE A 19 -9.29 -2.96 3.55
N PHE A 20 -8.61 -3.10 4.69
CA PHE A 20 -8.98 -3.98 5.79
C PHE A 20 -9.21 -3.16 7.04
N GLN A 21 -10.42 -3.25 7.60
CA GLN A 21 -10.86 -2.55 8.80
C GLN A 21 -11.67 -3.44 9.75
N LEU A 22 -12.19 -4.58 9.29
CA LEU A 22 -13.02 -5.48 10.11
C LEU A 22 -12.24 -6.07 11.29
N GLY A 23 -10.95 -6.33 11.09
CA GLY A 23 -10.08 -6.93 12.09
C GLY A 23 -10.31 -8.43 12.26
N GLY A 24 -9.44 -9.05 13.07
CA GLY A 24 -9.47 -10.48 13.35
C GLY A 24 -8.80 -11.35 12.27
N ASN A 25 -8.09 -12.38 12.72
CA ASN A 25 -7.36 -13.29 11.82
C ASN A 25 -8.30 -14.07 10.89
N THR A 26 -9.51 -14.41 11.33
CA THR A 26 -10.52 -15.07 10.48
C THR A 26 -10.85 -14.25 9.24
N ALA A 27 -10.95 -12.92 9.36
CA ALA A 27 -11.20 -12.06 8.22
C ALA A 27 -10.01 -12.04 7.24
N VAL A 28 -8.78 -12.04 7.75
CA VAL A 28 -7.57 -12.18 6.93
C VAL A 28 -7.54 -13.54 6.20
N GLU A 29 -7.98 -14.62 6.86
CA GLU A 29 -8.12 -15.92 6.21
C GLU A 29 -9.14 -15.89 5.07
N CYS A 30 -10.30 -15.29 5.29
CA CYS A 30 -11.30 -15.08 4.25
C CYS A 30 -10.74 -14.28 3.06
N LEU A 31 -9.99 -13.21 3.32
CA LEU A 31 -9.33 -12.43 2.27
C LEU A 31 -8.34 -13.29 1.48
N GLY A 32 -7.51 -14.10 2.14
CA GLY A 32 -6.60 -15.01 1.46
C GLY A 32 -7.31 -16.12 0.66
N ILE A 33 -8.49 -16.58 1.09
CA ILE A 33 -9.33 -17.52 0.33
C ILE A 33 -9.94 -16.86 -0.91
N SER A 34 -10.26 -15.57 -0.84
CA SER A 34 -10.96 -14.85 -1.92
C SER A 34 -10.17 -14.73 -3.23
N GLY A 35 -8.84 -14.94 -3.19
CA GLY A 35 -7.95 -14.80 -4.35
C GLY A 35 -7.47 -13.36 -4.60
N LEU A 36 -7.67 -12.44 -3.64
CA LEU A 36 -7.03 -11.13 -3.66
C LEU A 36 -5.51 -11.26 -3.58
N ASP A 37 -4.80 -10.38 -4.29
CA ASP A 37 -3.34 -10.36 -4.32
C ASP A 37 -2.73 -9.72 -3.07
N PHE A 38 -3.43 -8.71 -2.54
CA PHE A 38 -3.04 -7.99 -1.34
C PHE A 38 -4.24 -7.47 -0.57
N PHE A 39 -3.98 -7.04 0.67
CA PHE A 39 -4.89 -6.21 1.44
C PHE A 39 -4.08 -5.14 2.18
N ILE A 40 -4.75 -4.06 2.56
CA ILE A 40 -4.13 -2.92 3.24
C ILE A 40 -4.61 -2.91 4.69
N ILE A 41 -3.72 -3.25 5.62
CA ILE A 41 -3.92 -3.03 7.05
C ILE A 41 -3.88 -1.53 7.28
N ASP A 42 -5.00 -0.96 7.70
CA ASP A 42 -5.17 0.47 7.85
C ASP A 42 -4.90 0.91 9.29
N THR A 43 -3.77 1.56 9.52
CA THR A 43 -3.41 2.11 10.85
C THR A 43 -3.68 3.61 10.96
N GLU A 44 -4.14 4.25 9.88
CA GLU A 44 -4.49 5.67 9.85
C GLU A 44 -5.95 5.89 10.26
N HIS A 45 -6.87 5.20 9.58
CA HIS A 45 -8.30 5.28 9.87
C HIS A 45 -8.88 4.02 10.48
N GLY A 46 -8.14 2.91 10.43
CA GLY A 46 -8.49 1.68 11.14
C GLY A 46 -8.00 1.69 12.58
N PRO A 47 -8.54 0.81 13.44
CA PRO A 47 -8.26 0.79 14.87
C PRO A 47 -6.95 0.05 15.24
N PHE A 48 -6.11 -0.27 14.26
CA PHE A 48 -4.98 -1.18 14.43
C PHE A 48 -3.68 -0.46 14.75
N ASP A 49 -2.84 -1.09 15.57
CA ASP A 49 -1.46 -0.65 15.82
C ASP A 49 -0.48 -1.83 15.59
N VAL A 50 0.79 -1.66 15.98
CA VAL A 50 1.91 -2.57 15.68
C VAL A 50 1.61 -4.04 16.00
N GLU A 51 1.12 -4.35 17.19
CA GLU A 51 0.90 -5.75 17.62
C GLU A 51 -0.21 -6.42 16.83
N THR A 52 -1.36 -5.74 16.67
CA THR A 52 -2.47 -6.27 15.89
C THR A 52 -2.09 -6.43 14.42
N SER A 53 -1.34 -5.48 13.87
CA SER A 53 -0.82 -5.55 12.49
C SER A 53 0.12 -6.74 12.31
N MET A 54 0.98 -7.02 13.30
CA MET A 54 1.87 -8.19 13.30
C MET A 54 1.08 -9.50 13.22
N ASP A 55 -0.03 -9.63 13.95
CA ASP A 55 -0.85 -10.84 13.92
C ASP A 55 -1.56 -11.02 12.58
N PHE A 56 -2.05 -9.94 11.96
CA PHE A 56 -2.61 -10.00 10.62
C PHE A 56 -1.55 -10.37 9.57
N ILE A 57 -0.33 -9.84 9.68
CA ILE A 57 0.78 -10.19 8.79
C ILE A 57 1.12 -11.68 8.90
N ARG A 58 1.16 -12.25 10.12
CA ARG A 58 1.39 -13.70 10.32
C ARG A 58 0.33 -14.54 9.61
N THR A 59 -0.95 -14.17 9.76
CA THR A 59 -2.06 -14.87 9.11
C THR A 59 -2.01 -14.73 7.59
N ALA A 60 -1.66 -13.54 7.09
CA ALA A 60 -1.51 -13.28 5.67
C ALA A 60 -0.46 -14.17 5.01
N GLU A 61 0.70 -14.33 5.67
CA GLU A 61 1.77 -15.22 5.22
C GLU A 61 1.32 -16.67 5.12
N LEU A 62 0.59 -17.19 6.13
CA LEU A 62 0.02 -18.53 6.11
C LEU A 62 -1.00 -18.73 4.98
N ARG A 63 -1.70 -17.66 4.60
CA ARG A 63 -2.75 -17.66 3.57
C ARG A 63 -2.29 -17.20 2.20
N ASN A 64 -0.99 -16.95 2.02
CA ASN A 64 -0.37 -16.52 0.77
C ASN A 64 -0.98 -15.24 0.14
N ILE A 65 -1.49 -14.32 0.96
CA ILE A 65 -1.93 -12.99 0.53
C ILE A 65 -0.92 -11.94 1.01
N THR A 66 -0.64 -10.91 0.22
CA THR A 66 0.38 -9.91 0.58
C THR A 66 -0.19 -8.84 1.53
N PRO A 67 0.36 -8.67 2.74
CA PRO A 67 -0.06 -7.59 3.63
C PRO A 67 0.72 -6.31 3.32
N LEU A 68 0.01 -5.28 2.86
CA LEU A 68 0.48 -3.90 2.86
C LEU A 68 -0.02 -3.21 4.12
N VAL A 69 0.71 -2.20 4.60
CA VAL A 69 0.28 -1.39 5.76
C VAL A 69 0.19 0.07 5.33
N ARG A 70 -0.98 0.69 5.48
CA ARG A 70 -1.07 2.15 5.47
C ARG A 70 -0.70 2.65 6.87
N VAL A 71 0.45 3.33 6.96
CA VAL A 71 0.97 3.84 8.24
C VAL A 71 0.18 5.06 8.69
N LYS A 72 0.16 5.33 9.99
CA LYS A 72 -0.64 6.41 10.58
C LYS A 72 -0.17 7.84 10.28
N ASP A 73 1.11 8.03 10.00
CA ASP A 73 1.70 9.36 9.74
C ASP A 73 3.08 9.28 9.07
N VAL A 74 3.59 10.44 8.66
CA VAL A 74 4.96 10.63 8.15
C VAL A 74 5.93 10.75 9.33
N SER A 75 6.27 9.62 9.95
CA SER A 75 7.23 9.59 11.04
C SER A 75 8.13 8.35 11.02
N ARG A 76 9.38 8.51 11.47
CA ARG A 76 10.35 7.41 11.57
C ARG A 76 9.81 6.21 12.37
N PRO A 77 9.15 6.38 13.54
CA PRO A 77 8.58 5.25 14.28
C PRO A 77 7.51 4.48 13.52
N SER A 78 6.60 5.18 12.83
CA SER A 78 5.52 4.55 12.05
C SER A 78 6.05 3.71 10.89
N ILE A 79 7.10 4.18 10.23
CA ILE A 79 7.81 3.43 9.18
C ILE A 79 8.56 2.24 9.79
N LEU A 80 9.46 2.48 10.74
CA LEU A 80 10.35 1.46 11.29
C LEU A 80 9.58 0.28 11.90
N LYS A 81 8.58 0.57 12.74
CA LYS A 81 7.85 -0.46 13.49
C LYS A 81 7.08 -1.40 12.56
N MET A 82 6.43 -0.87 11.52
CA MET A 82 5.67 -1.70 10.58
C MET A 82 6.58 -2.60 9.75
N LEU A 83 7.77 -2.11 9.39
CA LEU A 83 8.75 -2.94 8.73
C LEU A 83 9.34 -4.00 9.67
N ASP A 84 9.51 -3.71 10.96
CA ASP A 84 10.05 -4.65 11.96
C ASP A 84 9.06 -5.77 12.33
N VAL A 85 7.76 -5.59 12.09
CA VAL A 85 6.74 -6.65 12.21
C VAL A 85 6.49 -7.40 10.89
N GLY A 86 7.12 -6.98 9.79
CA GLY A 86 7.13 -7.71 8.53
C GLY A 86 6.12 -7.26 7.48
N ALA A 87 5.69 -5.99 7.50
CA ALA A 87 4.96 -5.40 6.39
C ALA A 87 5.72 -5.61 5.07
N LYS A 88 5.01 -6.08 4.02
CA LYS A 88 5.62 -6.29 2.68
C LYS A 88 5.70 -5.01 1.87
N GLY A 89 4.93 -4.00 2.27
CA GLY A 89 5.05 -2.67 1.75
C GLY A 89 4.31 -1.67 2.63
N LEU A 90 4.75 -0.43 2.54
CA LEU A 90 4.16 0.68 3.27
C LEU A 90 3.48 1.64 2.29
N ILE A 91 2.22 1.95 2.58
CA ILE A 91 1.52 3.10 2.01
C ILE A 91 1.64 4.23 3.02
N VAL A 92 2.13 5.39 2.60
CA VAL A 92 2.40 6.50 3.51
C VAL A 92 1.51 7.70 3.20
N PRO A 93 0.52 8.01 4.05
CA PRO A 93 -0.42 9.09 3.84
C PRO A 93 0.17 10.45 4.25
N CYS A 94 -0.58 11.51 3.97
CA CYS A 94 -0.33 12.89 4.39
C CYS A 94 1.06 13.44 4.00
N VAL A 95 1.64 12.91 2.92
CA VAL A 95 2.89 13.42 2.35
C VAL A 95 2.58 14.66 1.54
N ASP A 96 3.28 15.76 1.79
CA ASP A 96 3.05 17.06 1.14
C ASP A 96 4.32 17.63 0.49
N THR A 97 5.50 17.23 0.96
CA THR A 97 6.78 17.75 0.44
C THR A 97 7.69 16.65 -0.08
N VAL A 98 8.57 17.01 -1.02
CA VAL A 98 9.59 16.09 -1.55
C VAL A 98 10.55 15.65 -0.44
N GLU A 99 10.87 16.55 0.49
CA GLU A 99 11.76 16.26 1.61
C GLU A 99 11.19 15.18 2.53
N GLN A 100 9.86 15.17 2.76
CA GLN A 100 9.22 14.07 3.47
C GLN A 100 9.46 12.74 2.76
N VAL A 101 9.36 12.68 1.43
CA VAL A 101 9.63 11.44 0.67
C VAL A 101 11.08 10.99 0.81
N ARG A 102 12.05 11.91 0.76
CA ARG A 102 13.47 11.57 1.01
C ARG A 102 13.66 10.97 2.41
N ASN A 103 13.04 11.57 3.42
CA ASN A 103 13.03 11.03 4.78
C ASN A 103 12.40 9.63 4.85
N LEU A 104 11.30 9.39 4.13
CA LEU A 104 10.68 8.05 4.06
C LEU A 104 11.63 7.00 3.49
N VAL A 105 12.41 7.33 2.45
CA VAL A 105 13.45 6.44 1.93
C VAL A 105 14.52 6.19 2.98
N GLU A 106 15.02 7.25 3.64
CA GLU A 106 16.02 7.09 4.70
C GLU A 106 15.53 6.20 5.84
N TRP A 107 14.25 6.28 6.22
CA TRP A 107 13.70 5.49 7.34
C TRP A 107 13.31 4.06 6.96
N SER A 108 12.97 3.82 5.69
CA SER A 108 12.48 2.52 5.22
C SER A 108 13.56 1.60 4.65
N LYS A 109 14.62 2.17 4.06
CA LYS A 109 15.70 1.42 3.41
C LYS A 109 16.93 1.35 4.30
N TYR A 110 17.61 0.21 4.26
CA TYR A 110 18.92 0.01 4.88
C TYR A 110 20.05 0.57 4.01
N TYR A 111 21.25 0.64 4.58
CA TYR A 111 22.48 1.00 3.87
C TYR A 111 22.65 0.15 2.58
N PRO A 112 23.13 0.73 1.47
CA PRO A 112 23.55 2.13 1.29
C PRO A 112 22.41 3.10 0.91
N MET A 113 21.21 2.59 0.62
CA MET A 113 20.09 3.39 0.10
C MET A 113 19.44 4.28 1.16
N GLY A 114 19.44 3.84 2.42
CA GLY A 114 18.87 4.60 3.53
C GLY A 114 19.61 4.38 4.84
N LYS A 115 18.97 4.80 5.93
CA LYS A 115 19.49 4.84 7.31
C LYS A 115 18.53 4.16 8.29
N ARG A 116 17.76 3.17 7.82
CA ARG A 116 16.86 2.38 8.68
C ARG A 116 17.64 1.77 9.85
N GLY A 117 17.09 1.91 11.06
CA GLY A 117 17.67 1.31 12.26
C GLY A 117 17.70 -0.21 12.15
N PHE A 118 18.83 -0.84 12.50
CA PHE A 118 19.00 -2.28 12.40
C PHE A 118 18.73 -2.98 13.74
N PHE A 119 17.92 -4.04 13.67
CA PHE A 119 17.82 -5.10 14.64
C PHE A 119 17.34 -6.36 13.91
N THR A 120 17.73 -7.55 14.38
CA THR A 120 17.22 -8.83 13.85
C THR A 120 15.81 -9.09 14.37
N ALA A 121 14.85 -8.30 13.89
CA ALA A 121 13.43 -8.41 14.25
C ALA A 121 12.76 -9.58 13.50
N ARG A 122 11.42 -9.59 13.46
CA ARG A 122 10.63 -10.67 12.84
C ARG A 122 10.99 -10.96 11.38
N PRO A 123 11.22 -9.97 10.49
CA PRO A 123 11.62 -10.23 9.10
C PRO A 123 12.94 -11.00 8.95
N ALA A 124 13.80 -10.97 9.97
CA ALA A 124 15.05 -11.73 10.00
C ALA A 124 14.89 -13.12 10.65
N GLY A 125 13.65 -13.52 10.99
CA GLY A 125 13.38 -14.70 11.81
C GLY A 125 14.10 -14.65 13.15
N TYR A 126 14.20 -13.46 13.75
CA TYR A 126 14.98 -13.23 14.97
C TYR A 126 16.48 -13.56 14.83
N GLY A 127 17.01 -13.46 13.60
CA GLY A 127 18.39 -13.81 13.26
C GLY A 127 18.58 -15.26 12.81
N PHE A 128 17.51 -16.01 12.58
CA PHE A 128 17.56 -17.41 12.13
C PHE A 128 17.18 -17.61 10.66
N GLU A 129 16.77 -16.56 9.93
CA GLU A 129 16.60 -16.65 8.48
C GLU A 129 17.97 -16.77 7.79
N GLU A 130 18.04 -17.60 6.75
CA GLU A 130 19.29 -17.81 5.99
C GLU A 130 19.80 -16.50 5.38
N TYR A 131 18.91 -15.71 4.80
CA TYR A 131 19.28 -14.41 4.22
C TYR A 131 19.65 -13.35 5.27
N ALA A 132 19.39 -13.61 6.56
CA ALA A 132 19.74 -12.74 7.67
C ALA A 132 21.09 -13.06 8.33
N GLN A 133 21.76 -14.15 7.92
CA GLN A 133 23.07 -14.54 8.48
C GLN A 133 24.22 -13.62 8.06
N ASN A 134 24.00 -12.78 7.04
CA ASN A 134 24.94 -11.79 6.56
C ASN A 134 24.22 -10.44 6.42
N LEU A 135 24.78 -9.38 7.01
CA LEU A 135 24.14 -8.05 7.04
C LEU A 135 23.97 -7.43 5.65
N ASP A 136 24.98 -7.53 4.80
CA ASP A 136 24.92 -6.95 3.44
C ASP A 136 23.82 -7.63 2.62
N ASN A 137 23.74 -8.96 2.71
CA ASN A 137 22.68 -9.73 2.06
C ASN A 137 21.29 -9.41 2.66
N TYR A 138 21.19 -9.31 3.99
CA TYR A 138 19.94 -8.94 4.66
C TYR A 138 19.43 -7.56 4.23
N PHE A 139 20.32 -6.57 4.19
CA PHE A 139 20.00 -5.21 3.76
C PHE A 139 19.56 -5.19 2.30
N LYS A 140 20.29 -5.88 1.43
CA LYS A 140 19.92 -6.02 0.03
C LYS A 140 18.53 -6.62 -0.13
N VAL A 141 18.27 -7.77 0.50
CA VAL A 141 16.97 -8.46 0.43
C VAL A 141 15.85 -7.56 0.98
N CYS A 142 16.05 -6.89 2.11
CA CYS A 142 15.04 -5.99 2.67
C CYS A 142 14.73 -4.81 1.74
N ASN A 143 15.77 -4.19 1.17
CA ASN A 143 15.62 -3.05 0.26
C ASN A 143 14.89 -3.44 -1.03
N ASP A 144 15.19 -4.63 -1.55
CA ASP A 144 14.61 -5.16 -2.79
C ASP A 144 13.17 -5.66 -2.59
N GLU A 145 12.85 -6.29 -1.46
CA GLU A 145 11.57 -6.98 -1.26
C GLU A 145 10.50 -6.13 -0.56
N THR A 146 10.90 -5.02 0.08
CA THR A 146 9.96 -4.12 0.79
C THR A 146 9.56 -2.94 -0.09
N LEU A 147 8.27 -2.80 -0.38
CA LEU A 147 7.76 -1.69 -1.17
C LEU A 147 7.59 -0.41 -0.33
N LEU A 148 8.08 0.72 -0.81
CA LEU A 148 7.73 2.05 -0.29
C LEU A 148 6.83 2.77 -1.29
N ILE A 149 5.59 3.08 -0.88
CA ILE A 149 4.53 3.62 -1.74
C ILE A 149 3.94 4.89 -1.09
N PRO A 150 4.56 6.07 -1.27
CA PRO A 150 3.97 7.32 -0.79
C PRO A 150 2.61 7.60 -1.45
N GLN A 151 1.68 8.15 -0.69
CA GLN A 151 0.31 8.40 -1.13
C GLN A 151 0.17 9.82 -1.71
N CYS A 152 -0.20 9.92 -2.98
CA CYS A 152 -0.58 11.16 -3.64
C CYS A 152 -2.01 11.52 -3.27
N GLU A 153 -2.14 12.37 -2.26
CA GLU A 153 -3.45 12.86 -1.79
C GLU A 153 -3.48 14.32 -1.35
N THR A 154 -2.33 15.00 -1.44
CA THR A 154 -2.21 16.43 -1.15
C THR A 154 -1.85 17.19 -2.43
N MET A 155 -2.11 18.50 -2.43
CA MET A 155 -1.69 19.35 -3.54
C MET A 155 -0.17 19.49 -3.60
N GLY A 156 0.53 19.52 -2.47
CA GLY A 156 2.00 19.58 -2.45
C GLY A 156 2.62 18.34 -3.10
N PHE A 157 2.07 17.15 -2.82
CA PHE A 157 2.50 15.92 -3.50
C PHE A 157 2.23 15.98 -5.00
N LEU A 158 1.00 16.30 -5.39
CA LEU A 158 0.60 16.33 -6.80
C LEU A 158 1.44 17.34 -7.60
N ASN A 159 1.74 18.49 -7.02
CA ASN A 159 2.54 19.53 -7.67
C ASN A 159 3.97 19.05 -7.96
N ASN A 160 4.53 18.19 -7.11
CA ASN A 160 5.89 17.67 -7.19
C ASN A 160 5.97 16.20 -7.67
N ILE A 161 4.92 15.66 -8.27
CA ILE A 161 4.80 14.23 -8.57
C ILE A 161 5.96 13.69 -9.41
N GLU A 162 6.42 14.44 -10.41
CA GLU A 162 7.54 14.01 -11.28
C GLU A 162 8.88 13.95 -10.52
N GLU A 163 9.11 14.82 -9.54
CA GLU A 163 10.31 14.75 -8.70
C GLU A 163 10.20 13.57 -7.72
N ILE A 164 9.06 13.46 -7.03
CA ILE A 164 8.81 12.44 -6.00
C ILE A 164 8.98 11.02 -6.57
N VAL A 165 8.38 10.74 -7.73
CA VAL A 165 8.39 9.40 -8.32
C VAL A 165 9.79 8.95 -8.77
N ASN A 166 10.68 9.90 -9.05
CA ASN A 166 12.06 9.64 -9.48
C ASN A 166 13.04 9.47 -8.30
N ILE A 167 12.61 9.66 -7.05
CA ILE A 167 13.46 9.42 -5.88
C ILE A 167 13.80 7.93 -5.81
N GLU A 168 15.10 7.62 -5.75
CA GLU A 168 15.58 6.26 -5.54
C GLU A 168 15.07 5.70 -4.21
N GLY A 169 14.59 4.45 -4.21
CA GLY A 169 13.95 3.83 -3.05
C GLY A 169 12.44 3.99 -2.97
N VAL A 170 11.83 4.89 -3.76
CA VAL A 170 10.38 4.89 -4.01
C VAL A 170 10.06 3.78 -5.01
N ASP A 171 9.16 2.86 -4.65
CA ASP A 171 8.77 1.73 -5.50
C ASP A 171 7.51 2.02 -6.34
N GLY A 172 6.65 2.93 -5.87
CA GLY A 172 5.41 3.30 -6.54
C GLY A 172 4.67 4.44 -5.85
N ILE A 173 3.51 4.80 -6.41
CA ILE A 173 2.63 5.84 -5.87
C ILE A 173 1.23 5.27 -5.67
N PHE A 174 0.62 5.56 -4.53
CA PHE A 174 -0.77 5.25 -4.26
C PHE A 174 -1.61 6.52 -4.38
N ILE A 175 -2.68 6.51 -5.17
CA ILE A 175 -3.59 7.66 -5.25
C ILE A 175 -4.69 7.47 -4.21
N GLY A 176 -4.79 8.43 -3.27
CA GLY A 176 -5.89 8.59 -2.34
C GLY A 176 -6.93 9.55 -2.94
N PRO A 177 -7.93 9.07 -3.72
CA PRO A 177 -8.74 9.95 -4.56
C PRO A 177 -9.64 10.89 -3.75
N TYR A 178 -10.10 10.46 -2.56
CA TYR A 178 -10.98 11.27 -1.72
C TYR A 178 -10.25 12.50 -1.19
N ASP A 179 -9.14 12.31 -0.47
CA ASP A 179 -8.34 13.41 0.06
C ASP A 179 -7.72 14.28 -1.04
N LEU A 180 -7.28 13.67 -2.16
CA LEU A 180 -6.84 14.45 -3.32
C LEU A 180 -7.95 15.37 -3.85
N SER A 181 -9.16 14.84 -4.02
CA SER A 181 -10.30 15.62 -4.49
C SER A 181 -10.69 16.74 -3.52
N ILE A 182 -10.56 16.50 -2.20
CA ILE A 182 -10.78 17.51 -1.16
C ILE A 182 -9.70 18.60 -1.26
N GLY A 183 -8.43 18.23 -1.36
CA GLY A 183 -7.31 19.16 -1.52
C GLY A 183 -7.41 20.02 -2.79
N MET A 184 -8.04 19.48 -3.85
CA MET A 184 -8.36 20.20 -5.08
C MET A 184 -9.62 21.09 -4.99
N GLY A 185 -10.31 21.13 -3.85
CA GLY A 185 -11.57 21.87 -3.68
C GLY A 185 -12.77 21.25 -4.39
N LYS A 186 -12.68 19.95 -4.73
CA LYS A 186 -13.66 19.19 -5.54
C LYS A 186 -14.08 17.89 -4.84
N PRO A 187 -14.59 17.94 -3.59
CA PRO A 187 -14.80 16.76 -2.76
C PRO A 187 -15.67 15.70 -3.47
N ALA A 188 -15.08 14.53 -3.69
CA ALA A 188 -15.68 13.36 -4.35
C ALA A 188 -16.20 13.60 -5.79
N GLN A 189 -15.80 14.68 -6.46
CA GLN A 189 -16.17 14.95 -7.85
C GLN A 189 -15.24 14.21 -8.83
N PHE A 190 -15.25 12.87 -8.80
CA PHE A 190 -14.30 12.04 -9.55
C PHE A 190 -14.44 12.07 -11.08
N ASN A 191 -15.50 12.69 -11.58
CA ASN A 191 -15.71 12.91 -13.02
C ASN A 191 -15.31 14.32 -13.47
N ASP A 192 -14.87 15.17 -12.54
CA ASP A 192 -14.38 16.51 -12.89
C ASP A 192 -13.12 16.40 -13.79
N PRO A 193 -13.06 17.16 -14.89
CA PRO A 193 -11.93 17.09 -15.82
C PRO A 193 -10.57 17.36 -15.17
N GLU A 194 -10.47 18.25 -14.20
CA GLU A 194 -9.20 18.56 -13.52
C GLU A 194 -8.77 17.39 -12.63
N PHE A 195 -9.71 16.75 -11.93
CA PHE A 195 -9.42 15.55 -11.13
C PHE A 195 -8.93 14.40 -12.03
N LEU A 196 -9.60 14.18 -13.16
CA LEU A 196 -9.19 13.16 -14.13
C LEU A 196 -7.80 13.45 -14.71
N GLN A 197 -7.48 14.72 -14.97
CA GLN A 197 -6.15 15.15 -15.42
C GLN A 197 -5.08 14.92 -14.34
N ALA A 198 -5.39 15.19 -13.07
CA ALA A 198 -4.49 14.92 -11.95
C ALA A 198 -4.16 13.43 -11.83
N VAL A 199 -5.18 12.56 -11.86
CA VAL A 199 -4.99 11.10 -11.83
C VAL A 199 -4.17 10.62 -13.04
N ALA A 200 -4.46 11.16 -14.23
CA ALA A 200 -3.70 10.83 -15.44
C ALA A 200 -2.23 11.28 -15.37
N ARG A 201 -1.95 12.46 -14.78
CA ARG A 201 -0.59 12.96 -14.56
C ARG A 201 0.20 12.04 -13.63
N VAL A 202 -0.39 11.61 -12.52
CA VAL A 202 0.25 10.67 -11.59
C VAL A 202 0.57 9.34 -12.29
N LEU A 203 -0.41 8.77 -13.01
CA LEU A 203 -0.21 7.54 -13.77
C LEU A 203 0.92 7.68 -14.80
N LYS A 204 0.95 8.79 -15.55
CA LYS A 204 1.99 9.07 -16.53
C LYS A 204 3.37 9.16 -15.89
N ALA A 205 3.49 9.91 -14.79
CA ALA A 205 4.75 10.07 -14.06
C ALA A 205 5.29 8.72 -13.56
N CYS A 206 4.42 7.85 -13.03
CA CYS A 206 4.79 6.49 -12.63
C CYS A 206 5.30 5.66 -13.81
N LYS A 207 4.57 5.67 -14.94
CA LYS A 207 4.98 4.92 -16.15
C LYS A 207 6.31 5.39 -16.70
N ASP A 208 6.52 6.70 -16.81
CA ASP A 208 7.76 7.28 -17.33
C ASP A 208 8.97 6.92 -16.44
N ALA A 209 8.78 6.92 -15.11
CA ALA A 209 9.80 6.55 -14.12
C ALA A 209 9.91 5.02 -13.88
N LYS A 210 9.10 4.21 -14.56
CA LYS A 210 8.99 2.74 -14.37
C LYS A 210 8.72 2.36 -12.91
N LYS A 211 7.84 3.09 -12.25
CA LYS A 211 7.36 2.85 -10.89
C LYS A 211 5.93 2.34 -10.91
N PHE A 212 5.54 1.59 -9.89
CA PHE A 212 4.18 1.06 -9.80
C PHE A 212 3.17 2.15 -9.49
N SER A 213 1.95 1.99 -9.98
CA SER A 213 0.83 2.89 -9.78
C SER A 213 -0.34 2.15 -9.14
N PHE A 214 -0.80 2.67 -8.01
CA PHE A 214 -1.94 2.14 -7.25
C PHE A 214 -3.03 3.20 -7.10
N ILE A 215 -4.28 2.78 -6.97
CA ILE A 215 -5.41 3.69 -6.68
C ILE A 215 -6.50 2.99 -5.87
N TYR A 216 -7.12 3.72 -4.95
CA TYR A 216 -8.33 3.28 -4.28
C TYR A 216 -9.59 3.54 -5.13
N THR A 217 -10.57 2.64 -5.06
CA THR A 217 -11.88 2.82 -5.69
C THR A 217 -13.00 2.34 -4.79
N GLY A 218 -14.13 3.05 -4.76
CA GLY A 218 -15.31 2.62 -3.99
C GLY A 218 -16.16 1.56 -4.70
N ASP A 219 -15.91 1.30 -5.98
CA ASP A 219 -16.78 0.46 -6.81
C ASP A 219 -16.03 -0.32 -7.92
N ASN A 220 -16.67 -1.38 -8.40
CA ASN A 220 -16.11 -2.31 -9.36
C ASN A 220 -15.95 -1.72 -10.79
N LEU A 221 -16.77 -0.74 -11.17
CA LEU A 221 -16.70 -0.13 -12.50
C LEU A 221 -15.47 0.77 -12.60
N SER A 222 -15.24 1.59 -11.57
CA SER A 222 -14.03 2.41 -11.42
C SER A 222 -12.78 1.54 -11.38
N ALA A 223 -12.79 0.43 -10.63
CA ALA A 223 -11.66 -0.50 -10.60
C ALA A 223 -11.29 -1.03 -12.00
N LYS A 224 -12.29 -1.50 -12.77
CA LYS A 224 -12.09 -1.96 -14.16
C LYS A 224 -11.57 -0.83 -15.05
N LYS A 225 -12.09 0.38 -14.90
CA LYS A 225 -11.65 1.57 -15.65
C LYS A 225 -10.17 1.87 -15.41
N TYR A 226 -9.71 1.90 -14.15
CA TYR A 226 -8.30 2.19 -13.85
C TYR A 226 -7.36 1.08 -14.30
N PHE A 227 -7.75 -0.19 -14.19
CA PHE A 227 -6.98 -1.26 -14.82
C PHE A 227 -6.89 -1.09 -16.34
N ALA A 228 -7.96 -0.66 -17.02
CA ALA A 228 -7.94 -0.41 -18.46
C ALA A 228 -7.02 0.77 -18.84
N GLN A 229 -6.90 1.78 -17.98
CA GLN A 229 -5.94 2.89 -18.14
C GLN A 229 -4.47 2.45 -17.90
N GLY A 230 -4.27 1.30 -17.26
CA GLY A 230 -2.97 0.69 -17.04
C GLY A 230 -2.36 0.99 -15.68
N PHE A 231 -3.19 1.16 -14.65
CA PHE A 231 -2.73 1.04 -13.26
C PHE A 231 -2.27 -0.40 -12.99
N ASP A 232 -1.19 -0.53 -12.22
CA ASP A 232 -0.63 -1.82 -11.83
C ASP A 232 -1.47 -2.46 -10.73
N GLY A 233 -1.92 -1.65 -9.77
CA GLY A 233 -2.72 -2.10 -8.64
C GLY A 233 -3.99 -1.27 -8.40
N VAL A 234 -5.04 -1.94 -7.95
CA VAL A 234 -6.27 -1.28 -7.47
C VAL A 234 -6.65 -1.86 -6.12
N ALA A 235 -6.90 -0.98 -5.14
CA ALA A 235 -7.60 -1.32 -3.92
C ALA A 235 -9.09 -1.01 -4.11
N VAL A 236 -9.93 -2.04 -4.16
CA VAL A 236 -11.38 -1.88 -4.34
C VAL A 236 -12.10 -2.06 -3.01
N ASN A 237 -12.86 -1.03 -2.63
CA ASN A 237 -13.69 -1.02 -1.44
C ASN A 237 -12.89 -1.33 -0.14
N PHE A 238 -13.61 -1.58 0.95
CA PHE A 238 -13.07 -2.14 2.17
C PHE A 238 -13.94 -3.28 2.68
N ASP A 239 -13.30 -4.22 3.36
CA ASP A 239 -13.88 -5.47 3.85
C ASP A 239 -15.20 -5.31 4.61
N ALA A 240 -15.29 -4.35 5.54
CA ALA A 240 -16.48 -4.13 6.34
C ALA A 240 -17.67 -3.66 5.49
N ALA A 241 -17.45 -2.78 4.51
CA ALA A 241 -18.50 -2.36 3.58
C ALA A 241 -18.96 -3.52 2.68
N ILE A 242 -18.03 -4.35 2.19
CA ILE A 242 -18.37 -5.54 1.42
C ILE A 242 -19.21 -6.51 2.25
N PHE A 243 -18.82 -6.77 3.50
CA PHE A 243 -19.57 -7.64 4.41
C PHE A 243 -21.00 -7.13 4.64
N ILE A 244 -21.15 -5.84 4.97
CA ILE A 244 -22.47 -5.21 5.17
C ILE A 244 -23.32 -5.31 3.90
N ASN A 245 -22.75 -5.00 2.73
CA ASN A 245 -23.48 -4.99 1.47
C ASN A 245 -23.91 -6.40 1.04
N ALA A 246 -23.10 -7.42 1.30
CA ALA A 246 -23.46 -8.82 1.02
C ALA A 246 -24.71 -9.25 1.82
N TYR A 247 -24.76 -8.97 3.13
CA TYR A 247 -25.95 -9.27 3.93
C TYR A 247 -27.16 -8.43 3.55
N ARG A 248 -26.97 -7.15 3.20
CA ARG A 248 -28.06 -6.31 2.68
C ARG A 248 -28.67 -6.89 1.40
N ALA A 249 -27.85 -7.41 0.49
CA ALA A 249 -28.32 -8.06 -0.72
C ALA A 249 -29.15 -9.31 -0.42
N ILE A 250 -28.68 -10.17 0.50
CA ILE A 250 -29.42 -11.36 0.95
C ILE A 250 -30.76 -10.97 1.58
N ILE A 251 -30.76 -9.97 2.47
CA ILE A 251 -31.97 -9.49 3.13
C ILE A 251 -32.97 -8.97 2.10
N LYS A 252 -32.51 -8.18 1.13
CA LYS A 252 -33.33 -7.65 0.06
C LYS A 252 -33.97 -8.78 -0.75
N GLU A 253 -33.19 -9.77 -1.18
CA GLU A 253 -33.69 -10.90 -1.96
C GLU A 253 -34.73 -11.76 -1.20
N ILE A 254 -34.62 -11.85 0.12
CA ILE A 254 -35.53 -12.66 0.94
C ILE A 254 -36.79 -11.87 1.36
N LYS A 255 -36.67 -10.57 1.63
CA LYS A 255 -37.73 -9.77 2.27
C LYS A 255 -38.43 -8.77 1.35
N GLU A 256 -37.86 -8.43 0.19
CA GLU A 256 -38.43 -7.50 -0.80
C GLU A 256 -38.70 -8.21 -2.12
#